data_AF-A0A7C5XEF6-F1
#
_entry.id   AF-A0A7C5XEF6-F1
#
_cell.length_a   1.000
_cell.length_b   1.000
_cell.length_c   1.000
_cell.angle_alpha   90.00
_cell.angle_beta   90.00
_cell.angle_gamma   90.00
#
_symmetry.space_group_name_H-M   'P 1'
#
loop_
_entity.id
_entity.type
_entity.pdbx_description
1 polymer ?
#
loop_
_entity_poly.entity_id
_entity_poly.type
_entity_poly.pdbx_seq_one_letter_code
_entity_poly.pdbx_strand_id
1 'polypeptide(L)'
;MFGAPIINRIFSEYLFNFSLISLLFLMGMLFALDEKATTKMKAAGLKVLVFPFAVALGSLIGGFVGGLILGTDVFASMAVCAGYG
;
A
#
# COMPACT_ATOMS: atom_id res chain seq x y z
N MET A 1 -24.06 23.73 15.11
CA MET A 1 -23.58 22.33 15.07
C MET A 1 -22.41 22.27 14.08
N PHE A 2 -21.23 22.79 14.45
CA PHE A 2 -20.12 23.09 13.50
C PHE A 2 -18.74 22.66 14.03
N GLY A 3 -18.68 21.77 15.03
CA GLY A 3 -17.43 21.26 15.61
C GLY A 3 -17.11 19.78 15.29
N ALA A 4 -18.12 18.99 14.94
CA ALA A 4 -18.00 17.55 14.71
C ALA A 4 -17.16 17.14 13.47
N PRO A 5 -17.23 17.80 12.30
CA PRO A 5 -16.49 17.31 11.12
C PRO A 5 -14.98 17.60 11.19
N ILE A 6 -14.57 18.61 11.98
CA ILE A 6 -13.16 19.04 12.10
C ILE A 6 -12.40 18.10 13.03
N ILE A 7 -13.00 17.76 14.18
CA ILE A 7 -12.42 16.81 15.13
C ILE A 7 -12.33 15.41 14.48
N ASN A 8 -13.33 15.02 13.70
CA ASN A 8 -13.33 13.72 13.02
C ASN A 8 -12.23 13.62 11.94
N ARG A 9 -11.99 14.66 11.13
CA ARG A 9 -10.84 14.66 10.19
C ARG A 9 -9.50 14.54 10.91
N ILE A 10 -9.28 15.33 11.95
CA ILE A 10 -7.99 15.34 12.67
C ILE A 10 -7.77 14.03 13.41
N PHE A 11 -8.76 13.51 14.14
CA PHE A 11 -8.60 12.22 14.81
C PHE A 11 -8.53 11.08 13.81
N SER A 12 -9.41 11.02 12.81
CA SER A 12 -9.46 9.90 11.87
C SER A 12 -8.20 9.85 11.00
N GLU A 13 -7.76 10.94 10.39
CA GLU A 13 -6.61 10.90 9.46
C GLU A 13 -5.29 10.63 10.19
N TYR A 14 -5.05 11.26 11.34
CA TYR A 14 -3.81 11.05 12.09
C TYR A 14 -3.79 9.69 12.78
N LEU A 15 -4.90 9.25 13.38
CA LEU A 15 -4.97 7.97 14.09
C LEU A 15 -4.97 6.80 13.10
N PHE A 16 -5.60 6.96 11.93
CA PHE A 16 -5.57 5.98 10.84
C PHE A 16 -4.17 5.85 10.24
N ASN A 17 -3.52 6.97 9.87
CA ASN A 17 -2.14 6.93 9.35
C ASN A 17 -1.15 6.36 10.38
N PHE A 18 -1.27 6.77 11.64
CA PHE A 18 -0.46 6.21 12.72
C PHE A 18 -0.69 4.70 12.87
N SER A 19 -1.94 4.24 12.80
CA SER A 19 -2.28 2.83 12.83
C SER A 19 -1.67 2.07 11.65
N LEU A 20 -1.79 2.59 10.42
CA LEU A 20 -1.20 1.94 9.25
C LEU A 20 0.32 1.85 9.33
N ILE A 21 0.99 2.94 9.72
CA ILE A 21 2.45 2.97 9.88
C ILE A 21 2.88 1.99 10.98
N SER A 22 2.16 1.98 12.10
CA SER A 22 2.44 1.05 13.21
C SER A 22 2.24 -0.41 12.78
N LEU A 23 1.14 -0.73 12.10
CA LEU A 23 0.86 -2.07 11.58
C LEU A 23 1.92 -2.52 10.58
N LEU A 24 2.33 -1.64 9.65
CA LEU A 24 3.38 -1.93 8.69
C LEU A 24 4.72 -2.18 9.40
N PHE A 25 5.04 -1.37 10.43
CA PHE A 25 6.24 -1.52 11.23
C PHE A 25 6.25 -2.84 12.01
N LEU A 26 5.16 -3.17 12.71
CA LEU A 26 5.02 -4.43 13.43
C LEU A 26 5.11 -5.63 12.49
N MET A 27 4.45 -5.57 11.33
CA MET A 27 4.52 -6.63 10.33
C MET A 27 5.95 -6.81 9.80
N GLY A 28 6.66 -5.71 9.52
CA GLY A 28 8.06 -5.74 9.12
C GLY A 28 8.98 -6.32 10.21
N MET A 29 8.74 -5.97 11.47
CA MET A 29 9.48 -6.51 12.62
C MET A 29 9.22 -8.02 12.79
N LEU A 30 7.96 -8.45 12.75
CA LEU A 30 7.58 -9.86 12.85
C LEU A 30 8.19 -10.67 11.70
N PHE A 31 8.18 -10.12 10.48
CA PHE A 31 8.82 -10.75 9.32
C PHE A 31 10.35 -10.87 9.48
N ALA A 32 11.00 -9.87 10.08
CA ALA A 32 12.44 -9.91 10.34
C ALA A 32 12.83 -10.92 11.44
N LEU A 33 11.95 -11.16 12.42
CA LEU A 33 12.14 -12.15 13.47
C LEU A 33 11.87 -13.59 12.98
N ASP A 34 11.17 -13.76 11.86
CA ASP A 34 10.94 -15.07 11.26
C ASP A 34 12.20 -15.55 10.51
N GLU A 35 12.96 -16.43 11.16
CA GLU A 35 14.18 -17.03 10.60
C GLU A 35 13.93 -17.80 9.29
N LYS A 36 12.75 -18.40 9.11
CA LYS A 36 12.42 -19.13 7.88
C LYS A 36 12.18 -18.15 6.73
N ALA A 37 11.48 -17.05 7.00
CA ALA A 37 11.21 -16.02 6.01
C ALA A 37 12.49 -15.29 5.59
N THR A 38 13.31 -14.88 6.56
CA THR A 38 14.60 -14.22 6.32
C THR A 38 15.60 -15.14 5.61
N THR A 39 15.64 -16.43 5.94
CA THR A 39 16.51 -17.40 5.24
C THR A 39 16.08 -17.63 3.80
N LYS A 40 14.76 -17.75 3.53
CA LYS A 40 14.23 -17.83 2.15
C LYS A 40 14.54 -16.56 1.36
N MET A 41 14.46 -15.38 2.00
CA MET A 41 14.80 -14.11 1.35
C MET A 41 16.28 -14.04 0.98
N LYS A 42 17.18 -14.49 1.86
CA LYS A 42 18.62 -14.62 1.57
C LYS A 42 18.91 -15.63 0.44
N ALA A 43 18.22 -16.76 0.42
CA ALA A 43 18.38 -17.80 -0.60
C ALA A 43 17.86 -17.37 -1.98
N ALA A 44 16.76 -16.61 -2.02
CA ALA A 44 16.18 -16.12 -3.26
C ALA A 44 16.88 -14.87 -3.82
N GLY A 45 17.54 -14.06 -2.96
CA GLY A 45 18.35 -12.92 -3.38
C GLY A 45 17.57 -11.91 -4.23
N LEU A 46 18.20 -11.36 -5.28
CA LEU A 46 17.60 -10.36 -6.19
C LEU A 46 16.31 -10.87 -6.89
N LYS A 47 16.08 -12.18 -6.95
CA LYS A 47 14.85 -12.74 -7.55
C LYS A 47 13.60 -12.44 -6.72
N VAL A 48 13.72 -12.17 -5.42
CA VAL A 48 12.57 -11.75 -4.58
C VAL A 48 11.99 -10.44 -5.07
N LEU A 49 12.82 -9.55 -5.63
CA LEU A 49 12.41 -8.23 -6.10
C LEU A 49 11.46 -8.30 -7.30
N VAL A 50 11.45 -9.41 -8.03
CA VAL A 50 10.51 -9.64 -9.14
C VAL A 50 9.06 -9.60 -8.66
N PHE A 51 8.77 -10.08 -7.44
CA PHE A 51 7.41 -10.04 -6.88
C PHE A 51 6.91 -8.61 -6.64
N PRO A 52 7.60 -7.75 -5.89
CA PRO A 52 7.25 -6.34 -5.74
C PRO A 52 7.12 -5.61 -7.08
N PHE A 53 8.03 -5.85 -8.03
CA PHE A 53 7.95 -5.24 -9.36
C PHE A 53 6.73 -5.70 -10.15
N ALA A 54 6.42 -7.01 -10.12
CA ALA A 54 5.23 -7.54 -10.78
C ALA A 54 3.93 -7.02 -10.15
N VAL A 55 3.89 -6.89 -8.82
CA VAL A 55 2.74 -6.33 -8.10
C VAL A 55 2.55 -4.84 -8.39
N ALA A 56 3.64 -4.06 -8.43
CA ALA A 56 3.59 -2.64 -8.78
C ALA A 56 3.11 -2.43 -10.23
N LEU A 57 3.67 -3.17 -11.18
CA LEU A 57 3.24 -3.12 -12.58
C LEU A 57 1.80 -3.61 -12.74
N GLY A 58 1.41 -4.67 -12.04
CA GLY A 58 0.05 -5.20 -12.03
C GLY A 58 -0.97 -4.18 -11.48
N SER A 59 -0.64 -3.46 -10.41
CA SER A 59 -1.51 -2.40 -9.86
C SER A 59 -1.66 -1.21 -10.82
N LEU A 60 -0.59 -0.81 -11.51
CA LEU A 60 -0.64 0.25 -12.52
C LEU A 60 -1.49 -0.16 -13.73
N ILE A 61 -1.28 -1.37 -14.26
CA ILE A 61 -2.06 -1.90 -15.38
C ILE A 61 -3.52 -2.10 -14.97
N GLY A 62 -3.78 -2.58 -13.75
CA GLY A 62 -5.12 -2.73 -13.20
C GLY A 62 -5.85 -1.39 -13.06
N GLY A 63 -5.18 -0.36 -12.55
CA GLY A 63 -5.72 1.00 -12.49
C GLY A 63 -5.95 1.63 -13.86
N PHE A 64 -5.08 1.33 -14.84
CA PHE A 64 -5.23 1.77 -16.22
C PHE A 64 -6.46 1.14 -16.89
N VAL A 65 -6.58 -0.19 -16.83
CA VAL A 65 -7.72 -0.92 -17.40
C VAL A 65 -9.01 -0.57 -16.67
N GLY A 66 -8.99 -0.46 -15.34
CA GLY A 66 -10.12 -0.03 -14.53
C GLY A 66 -10.59 1.37 -14.89
N GLY A 67 -9.67 2.33 -15.01
CA GLY A 67 -9.97 3.70 -15.43
C GLY A 67 -10.58 3.79 -16.82
N LEU A 68 -10.08 2.99 -17.77
CA LEU A 68 -10.64 2.92 -19.13
C LEU A 68 -12.05 2.32 -19.19
N ILE A 69 -12.33 1.29 -18.38
CA ILE A 69 -13.65 0.64 -18.33
C ILE A 69 -14.69 1.56 -17.65
N LEU A 70 -14.29 2.22 -16.56
CA LEU A 70 -15.16 3.11 -15.80
C LEU A 70 -15.32 4.52 -16.40
N GLY A 71 -14.52 4.86 -17.42
CA GLY A 71 -14.53 6.19 -18.05
C GLY A 71 -14.06 7.30 -17.11
N THR A 72 -13.30 6.95 -16.06
CA THR A 72 -12.74 7.89 -15.09
C THR A 72 -11.37 8.39 -15.54
N ASP A 73 -10.86 9.42 -14.86
CA ASP A 73 -9.50 9.89 -15.13
C ASP A 73 -8.49 8.76 -14.88
N VAL A 74 -7.78 8.39 -15.94
CA VAL A 74 -6.88 7.24 -15.95
C VAL A 74 -5.67 7.50 -15.06
N PHE A 75 -5.18 8.75 -14.99
CA PHE A 75 -4.06 9.11 -14.13
C PHE A 75 -4.45 9.04 -12.65
N ALA A 76 -5.63 9.54 -12.29
CA ALA A 76 -6.14 9.42 -10.93
C ALA A 76 -6.37 7.96 -10.53
N SER A 77 -6.93 7.16 -11.43
CA SER A 77 -7.21 5.74 -11.18
C SER A 77 -5.92 4.93 -11.01
N MET A 78 -4.89 5.20 -11.81
CA MET A 78 -3.56 4.59 -11.66
C MET A 78 -2.87 5.05 -10.37
N ALA A 79 -3.00 6.32 -9.98
CA ALA A 79 -2.41 6.86 -8.76
C ALA A 79 -3.03 6.20 -7.51
N VAL A 80 -4.35 6.11 -7.43
CA VAL A 80 -5.06 5.44 -6.33
C VAL A 80 -4.68 3.95 -6.27
N CYS A 81 -4.70 3.24 -7.40
CA CYS A 81 -4.32 1.83 -7.43
C CYS A 81 -2.85 1.57 -7.11
N ALA A 82 -1.96 2.52 -7.40
CA ALA A 82 -0.55 2.47 -6.99
C ALA A 82 -0.33 2.89 -5.53
N GLY A 83 -1.38 3.29 -4.80
CA GLY A 83 -1.32 3.70 -3.40
C GLY A 83 -0.92 5.16 -3.16
N TYR A 84 -1.00 6.01 -4.18
CA TYR A 84 -0.65 7.44 -4.15
C TYR A 84 -1.85 8.40 -4.21
N GLY A 85 -3.09 7.88 -4.22
CA GLY A 85 -4.32 8.67 -4.35
C GLY A 85 -5.15 8.76 -3.08
#